data_AF-A0A531LF06-F1
#
_entry.id   AF-A0A531LF06-F1
#
_cell.length_a   1.000
_cell.length_b   1.000
_cell.length_c   1.000
_cell.angle_alpha   90.00
_cell.angle_beta   90.00
_cell.angle_gamma   90.00
#
_symmetry.space_group_name_H-M   'P 1'
#
loop_
_entity.id
_entity.type
_entity.pdbx_description
1 polymer ?
#
loop_
_entity_poly.entity_id
_entity_poly.type
_entity_poly.pdbx_seq_one_letter_code
_entity_poly.pdbx_strand_id
1 'polypeptide(L)'
;MFIPFFLELRAARIPVSLREYLSLLEGLEAGLVDYDVEGFYYLARSALVKDERHIDRFDQVFSHIFKGVEALAGENQVDVENIPEEWLRRLAEKHLTDEEKKLVEALGGFE
;
A
#
# COMPACT_ATOMS: atom_id res chain seq x y z
N MET A 1 -5.58 -9.18 -2.38
CA MET A 1 -4.98 -8.45 -1.25
C MET A 1 -6.01 -8.11 -0.16
N PHE A 2 -7.17 -7.53 -0.49
CA PHE A 2 -8.18 -7.08 0.51
C PHE A 2 -9.35 -8.04 0.79
N ILE A 3 -9.34 -9.25 0.22
CA ILE A 3 -10.39 -10.25 0.45
C ILE A 3 -10.51 -10.62 1.95
N PRO A 4 -9.41 -10.85 2.70
CA PRO A 4 -9.52 -11.12 4.14
C PRO A 4 -10.24 -9.99 4.90
N PHE A 5 -9.92 -8.74 4.59
CA PHE A 5 -10.61 -7.58 5.18
C PHE A 5 -12.11 -7.58 4.88
N PHE A 6 -12.50 -7.81 3.62
CA PHE A 6 -13.91 -7.93 3.24
C PHE A 6 -14.64 -9.06 4.00
N LEU A 7 -13.97 -10.22 4.18
CA LEU A 7 -14.55 -11.36 4.89
C LEU A 7 -14.68 -11.10 6.40
N GLU A 8 -13.69 -10.44 7.02
CA GLU A 8 -13.74 -10.06 8.43
C GLU A 8 -14.87 -9.05 8.71
N LEU A 9 -15.11 -8.08 7.81
CA LEU A 9 -16.25 -7.17 7.93
C LEU A 9 -17.59 -7.93 7.93
N ARG A 10 -17.73 -8.95 7.06
CA ARG A 10 -18.92 -9.82 7.06
C ARG A 10 -19.02 -10.66 8.33
N ALA A 11 -17.91 -11.19 8.84
CA ALA A 11 -17.86 -11.94 10.09
C ALA A 11 -18.29 -11.05 11.28
N ALA A 12 -17.91 -9.77 11.28
CA ALA A 12 -18.35 -8.75 12.23
C ALA A 12 -19.79 -8.26 12.01
N ARG A 13 -20.55 -8.90 11.11
CA ARG A 13 -21.95 -8.57 10.78
C ARG A 13 -22.14 -7.15 10.26
N ILE A 14 -21.16 -6.63 9.52
CA ILE A 14 -21.30 -5.40 8.75
C ILE A 14 -21.90 -5.78 7.39
N PRO A 15 -23.01 -5.16 6.94
CA PRO A 15 -23.71 -5.54 5.72
C PRO A 15 -22.99 -5.03 4.47
N VAL A 16 -21.78 -5.53 4.22
CA VAL A 16 -21.02 -5.23 3.01
C VAL A 16 -21.46 -6.10 1.84
N SER A 17 -21.51 -5.51 0.65
CA SER A 17 -21.85 -6.16 -0.61
C SER A 17 -20.65 -6.25 -1.54
N LEU A 18 -20.73 -7.17 -2.51
CA LEU A 18 -19.71 -7.29 -3.54
C LEU A 18 -19.56 -6.00 -4.36
N ARG A 19 -20.67 -5.29 -4.62
CA ARG A 19 -20.65 -4.04 -5.37
C ARG A 19 -19.83 -2.97 -4.65
N GLU A 20 -20.05 -2.80 -3.35
CA GLU A 20 -19.29 -1.84 -2.53
C GLU A 20 -17.80 -2.20 -2.48
N TYR A 21 -17.49 -3.48 -2.41
CA TYR A 21 -16.11 -3.94 -2.50
C TYR A 21 -15.47 -3.63 -3.85
N LEU A 22 -16.20 -3.83 -4.96
CA LEU A 22 -15.71 -3.46 -6.29
C LEU A 22 -15.50 -1.93 -6.40
N SER A 23 -16.40 -1.11 -5.85
CA SER A 23 -16.22 0.35 -5.82
C SER A 23 -14.99 0.79 -5.00
N LEU A 24 -14.66 0.10 -3.92
CA LEU A 24 -13.40 0.33 -3.21
C LEU A 24 -12.19 0.04 -4.11
N LEU A 25 -12.22 -1.08 -4.85
CA LEU A 25 -11.13 -1.45 -5.75
C LEU A 25 -11.00 -0.47 -6.93
N GLU A 26 -12.10 -0.01 -7.50
CA GLU A 26 -12.12 1.04 -8.53
C GLU A 26 -11.48 2.34 -8.03
N GLY A 27 -11.74 2.73 -6.78
CA GLY A 27 -11.12 3.90 -6.16
C GLY A 27 -9.61 3.76 -5.98
N LEU A 28 -9.13 2.56 -5.64
CA LEU A 28 -7.70 2.27 -5.56
C LEU A 28 -7.04 2.25 -6.96
N GLU A 29 -7.70 1.63 -7.94
CA GLU A 29 -7.22 1.60 -9.33
C GLU A 29 -7.13 3.02 -9.92
N ALA A 30 -8.04 3.91 -9.53
CA ALA A 30 -8.02 5.33 -9.91
C ALA A 30 -6.99 6.17 -9.13
N GLY A 31 -6.26 5.58 -8.18
CA GLY A 31 -5.24 6.28 -7.40
C GLY A 31 -5.81 7.32 -6.42
N LEU A 32 -7.04 7.13 -5.92
CA LEU A 32 -7.64 8.06 -4.95
C LEU A 32 -6.89 8.09 -3.62
N VAL A 33 -6.16 7.02 -3.31
CA VAL A 33 -5.29 6.86 -2.15
C VAL A 33 -4.07 6.07 -2.61
N ASP A 34 -2.88 6.54 -2.27
CA ASP A 34 -1.63 5.83 -2.54
C ASP A 34 -0.71 5.88 -1.32
N TYR A 35 -0.12 4.73 -0.96
CA TYR A 35 0.77 4.53 0.20
C TYR A 35 0.34 5.18 1.54
N ASP A 36 -0.95 5.40 1.74
CA ASP A 36 -1.51 6.05 2.94
C ASP A 36 -2.59 5.18 3.59
N VAL A 37 -2.32 4.75 4.83
CA VAL A 37 -3.24 3.93 5.62
C VAL A 37 -4.46 4.75 6.07
N GLU A 38 -4.28 6.03 6.38
CA GLU A 38 -5.38 6.90 6.82
C GLU A 38 -6.31 7.22 5.64
N GLY A 39 -5.77 7.56 4.48
CA GLY A 39 -6.53 7.69 3.25
C GLY A 39 -7.29 6.41 2.92
N PHE A 40 -6.64 5.24 3.06
CA PHE A 40 -7.29 3.95 2.81
C PHE A 40 -8.43 3.70 3.79
N TYR A 41 -8.27 4.08 5.07
CA TYR A 41 -9.32 4.01 6.09
C TYR A 41 -10.57 4.77 5.66
N TYR A 42 -10.43 6.04 5.25
CA TYR A 42 -11.58 6.85 4.85
C TYR A 42 -12.22 6.38 3.55
N LEU A 43 -11.41 5.97 2.57
CA LEU A 43 -11.91 5.39 1.32
C LEU A 43 -12.68 4.08 1.59
N ALA A 44 -12.12 3.17 2.37
CA ALA A 44 -12.77 1.91 2.74
C ALA A 44 -14.06 2.15 3.53
N ARG A 45 -14.06 3.06 4.52
CA ARG A 45 -15.24 3.38 5.32
C ARG A 45 -16.36 3.95 4.45
N SER A 46 -16.05 4.91 3.58
CA SER A 46 -17.03 5.52 2.67
C SER A 46 -17.57 4.52 1.64
N ALA A 47 -16.72 3.64 1.10
CA ALA A 47 -17.11 2.63 0.13
C ALA A 47 -17.93 1.49 0.74
N LEU A 48 -17.64 1.06 1.97
CA LEU A 48 -18.16 -0.19 2.54
C LEU A 48 -19.23 0.00 3.64
N VAL A 49 -19.30 1.17 4.29
CA VAL A 49 -20.21 1.40 5.42
C VAL A 49 -21.30 2.40 5.02
N LYS A 50 -22.55 1.92 4.90
CA LYS A 50 -23.71 2.74 4.46
C LYS A 50 -24.63 3.20 5.57
N ASP A 51 -24.38 2.72 6.78
CA ASP A 51 -25.21 2.97 7.94
C ASP A 51 -24.29 3.18 9.14
N GLU A 52 -24.49 4.30 9.83
CA GLU A 52 -23.65 4.79 10.91
C GLU A 52 -23.54 3.80 12.08
N ARG A 53 -24.55 2.94 12.27
CA ARG A 53 -24.56 1.93 13.34
C ARG A 53 -23.46 0.88 13.20
N HIS A 54 -22.80 0.83 12.05
CA HIS A 54 -21.70 -0.11 11.78
C HIS A 54 -20.32 0.54 11.87
N ILE A 55 -20.22 1.85 12.10
CA ILE A 55 -18.94 2.57 12.16
C ILE A 55 -18.04 1.96 13.25
N ASP A 56 -18.54 1.80 14.48
CA ASP A 56 -17.72 1.28 15.58
C ASP A 56 -17.18 -0.12 15.30
N ARG A 57 -17.98 -0.99 14.66
CA ARG A 57 -17.54 -2.33 14.28
C ARG A 57 -16.52 -2.29 13.16
N PHE A 58 -16.71 -1.41 12.19
CA PHE A 58 -15.75 -1.20 11.12
C PHE A 58 -14.41 -0.77 11.70
N ASP A 59 -14.40 0.20 12.61
CA ASP A 59 -13.20 0.72 13.25
C ASP A 59 -12.44 -0.38 14.01
N GLN A 60 -13.17 -1.24 14.75
CA GLN A 60 -12.58 -2.39 15.43
C GLN A 60 -11.92 -3.39 14.47
N VAL A 61 -12.62 -3.75 13.38
CA VAL A 61 -12.10 -4.69 12.37
C VAL A 61 -10.90 -4.09 11.64
N PHE A 62 -11.00 -2.81 11.26
CA PHE A 62 -9.93 -2.10 10.57
C PHE A 62 -8.69 -2.03 11.46
N SER A 63 -8.85 -1.57 12.71
CA SER A 63 -7.75 -1.53 13.68
C SER A 63 -7.14 -2.92 13.89
N HIS A 64 -7.94 -3.98 13.97
CA HIS A 64 -7.43 -5.34 14.13
C HIS A 64 -6.56 -5.80 12.96
N ILE A 65 -6.98 -5.52 11.72
CA ILE A 65 -6.30 -5.99 10.51
C ILE A 65 -5.07 -5.15 10.17
N PHE A 66 -5.17 -3.83 10.34
CA PHE A 66 -4.11 -2.89 9.96
C PHE A 66 -3.18 -2.54 11.11
N LYS A 67 -3.37 -3.15 12.28
CA LYS A 67 -2.46 -3.02 13.43
C LYS A 67 -1.03 -3.34 13.02
N GLY A 68 -0.11 -2.39 13.21
CA GLY A 68 1.31 -2.57 12.89
C GLY A 68 1.67 -2.29 11.43
N VAL A 69 0.70 -2.10 10.53
CA VAL A 69 0.97 -1.57 9.18
C VAL A 69 1.32 -0.09 9.26
N GLU A 70 0.72 0.66 10.18
CA GLU A 70 1.06 2.06 10.48
C GLU A 70 2.54 2.23 10.83
N ALA A 71 3.14 1.25 11.53
CA ALA A 71 4.55 1.25 11.89
C ALA A 71 5.50 0.96 10.69
N LEU A 72 4.95 0.50 9.56
CA LEU A 72 5.69 0.26 8.32
C LEU A 72 5.41 1.35 7.26
N ALA A 73 4.20 1.91 7.27
CA ALA A 73 3.74 2.95 6.35
C ALA A 73 4.33 4.33 6.68
N GLY A 74 4.60 4.60 7.97
CA GLY A 74 5.49 5.69 8.36
C GLY A 74 6.94 5.24 8.22
N GLU A 75 7.74 5.96 7.42
CA GLU A 75 9.21 5.91 7.38
C GLU A 75 9.91 4.82 6.56
N ASN A 76 9.22 3.87 5.91
CA ASN A 76 9.86 2.96 4.93
C ASN A 76 9.57 3.34 3.47
N GLN A 77 9.50 4.63 3.16
CA GLN A 77 10.12 5.02 1.89
C GLN A 77 11.57 4.55 2.06
N VAL A 78 12.00 3.58 1.25
CA VAL A 78 13.40 3.16 1.20
C VAL A 78 14.21 4.45 1.30
N ASP A 79 14.96 4.59 2.38
CA ASP A 79 15.73 5.79 2.63
C ASP A 79 16.78 5.82 1.53
N VAL A 80 16.44 6.46 0.40
CA VAL A 80 17.21 6.40 -0.85
C VAL A 80 18.60 6.94 -0.57
N GLU A 81 18.70 7.87 0.38
CA GLU A 81 19.95 8.45 0.90
C GLU A 81 20.81 7.45 1.67
N ASN A 82 20.25 6.36 2.20
CA ASN A 82 20.94 5.34 3.00
C ASN A 82 21.13 3.99 2.26
N ILE A 83 20.80 3.89 0.98
CA ILE A 83 21.11 2.69 0.19
C ILE A 83 22.63 2.61 -0.03
N PRO A 84 23.32 1.54 0.39
CA PRO A 84 24.76 1.41 0.15
C PRO A 84 25.07 1.34 -1.35
N GLU A 85 25.96 2.19 -1.85
CA GLU A 85 26.40 2.19 -3.25
C GLU A 85 26.90 0.82 -3.72
N GLU A 86 27.57 0.07 -2.85
CA GLU A 86 28.08 -1.27 -3.13
C GLU A 86 26.94 -2.23 -3.55
N TRP A 87 25.73 -2.04 -3.01
CA TRP A 87 24.57 -2.84 -3.41
C TRP A 87 24.07 -2.46 -4.80
N LEU A 88 24.05 -1.16 -5.12
CA LEU A 88 23.71 -0.65 -6.45
C LEU A 88 24.72 -1.14 -7.50
N ARG A 89 26.02 -1.11 -7.18
CA ARG A 89 27.09 -1.62 -8.04
C ARG A 89 26.95 -3.12 -8.33
N ARG A 90 26.66 -3.93 -7.31
CA ARG A 90 26.43 -5.39 -7.49
C ARG A 90 25.18 -5.69 -8.32
N LEU A 91 24.13 -4.90 -8.18
CA LEU A 91 22.92 -5.01 -9.00
C LEU A 91 23.21 -4.65 -10.47
N ALA A 92 23.94 -3.56 -10.70
CA ALA A 92 24.37 -3.12 -12.01
C ALA A 92 25.25 -4.18 -12.71
N GLU A 93 26.19 -4.79 -11.98
CA GLU A 93 27.03 -5.86 -12.50
C GLU A 93 26.25 -7.09 -12.97
N LYS A 94 25.20 -7.44 -12.22
CA LYS A 94 24.42 -8.66 -12.43
C LYS A 94 23.32 -8.50 -13.48
N HIS A 95 22.82 -7.29 -13.70
CA HIS A 95 21.61 -7.06 -14.51
C HIS A 95 21.78 -6.13 -15.70
N LEU A 96 22.82 -5.28 -15.74
CA LEU A 96 23.04 -4.38 -16.87
C LEU A 96 23.99 -5.00 -17.89
N THR A 97 23.71 -4.75 -19.17
CA THR A 97 24.64 -5.01 -20.28
C THR A 97 25.80 -4.00 -20.26
N ASP A 98 26.89 -4.31 -20.97
CA ASP A 98 28.08 -3.46 -20.97
C ASP A 98 27.82 -2.05 -21.54
N GLU A 99 26.84 -1.90 -22.42
CA GLU A 99 26.40 -0.59 -22.94
C GLU A 99 25.66 0.22 -21.88
N GLU A 100 24.78 -0.43 -21.12
CA GLU A 100 24.02 0.22 -20.04
C GLU A 100 24.92 0.61 -18.87
N LYS A 101 25.95 -0.19 -18.55
CA LYS A 101 26.95 0.15 -17.54
C LYS A 101 27.71 1.44 -17.89
N LYS A 102 28.10 1.59 -19.16
CA LYS A 102 28.77 2.82 -19.64
C LYS A 102 27.86 4.03 -19.61
N LEU A 103 26.56 3.85 -19.85
CA LEU A 103 25.58 4.93 -19.75
C LEU A 103 25.44 5.42 -18.31
N VAL A 104 25.44 4.50 -17.33
CA VAL A 104 25.43 4.83 -15.91
C VAL A 104 26.69 5.61 -15.52
N GLU A 105 27.88 5.18 -15.96
CA GLU A 105 29.12 5.94 -15.73
C GLU A 105 29.08 7.34 -16.37
N ALA A 106 28.54 7.47 -17.59
CA ALA A 106 28.43 8.74 -18.29
C ALA A 106 27.46 9.74 -17.64
N LEU A 107 26.48 9.24 -16.88
CA LEU A 107 25.46 10.05 -16.19
C LEU A 107 25.88 10.51 -14.78
N GLY A 108 27.10 10.18 -14.34
CA GLY A 108 27.62 10.59 -13.03
C GLY A 108 27.84 9.46 -12.05
N GLY A 109 27.67 8.20 -12.45
CA GLY A 109 27.86 7.06 -11.54
C GLY A 109 26.70 6.91 -10.55
N PHE A 110 27.00 6.35 -9.37
CA PHE A 110 26.03 6.16 -8.28
C PHE A 110 26.28 7.10 -7.08
N GLU A 111 27.12 8.14 -7.26
CA GLU A 111 27.28 9.27 -6.32
C GLU A 111 26.06 10.20 -6.38
#